data_AF-A0A418ECZ0-F1
#
_entry.id   AF-A0A418ECZ0-F1
#
_cell.length_a   1.000
_cell.length_b   1.000
_cell.length_c   1.000
_cell.angle_alpha   90.00
_cell.angle_beta   90.00
_cell.angle_gamma   90.00
#
_symmetry.space_group_name_H-M   'P 1'
#
loop_
_entity.id
_entity.type
_entity.pdbx_description
1 polymer ?
#
loop_
_entity_poly.entity_id
_entity_poly.type
_entity_poly.pdbx_seq_one_letter_code
_entity_poly.pdbx_strand_id
1 'polypeptide(L)'
;MTQATRELSSTKRDEVIRHLHLFVKGGRLTHGAFAKTAEALEVSARAVSYTWRKFRNDGTTKSSKAGNVGRRLRYTSQAIQQRVGAVPIDQRSTMRDISVATGIALGTLSRHLKKGTFRRRSTRIKPLLSDANKVERVACARGYEKLESVFLTFQAVMRLVLEHAGDNNFALPHLKKAALRRAGLLMSNVSCPVSLLL
;
A
#
# COMPACT_ATOMS: atom_id res chain seq x y z
N MET A 1 -16.30 27.51 -34.32
CA MET A 1 -16.59 27.60 -32.86
C MET A 1 -15.43 26.94 -32.13
N THR A 2 -14.50 27.74 -31.63
CA THR A 2 -13.18 27.26 -31.16
C THR A 2 -13.22 26.89 -29.67
N GLN A 3 -12.52 25.81 -29.32
CA GLN A 3 -12.61 25.04 -28.08
C GLN A 3 -12.75 25.89 -26.81
N ALA A 4 -13.94 25.86 -26.19
CA ALA A 4 -14.24 26.52 -24.93
C ALA A 4 -13.74 25.69 -23.72
N THR A 5 -12.43 25.53 -23.58
CA THR A 5 -11.85 25.26 -22.26
C THR A 5 -11.58 26.60 -21.58
N ARG A 6 -11.92 26.72 -20.28
CA ARG A 6 -11.77 27.99 -19.53
C ARG A 6 -10.33 28.51 -19.50
N GLU A 7 -9.34 27.64 -19.70
CA GLU A 7 -7.92 27.97 -19.69
C GLU A 7 -7.17 27.33 -20.87
N LEU A 8 -6.22 28.06 -21.46
CA LEU A 8 -5.31 27.50 -22.46
C LEU A 8 -4.36 26.48 -21.83
N SER A 9 -4.07 25.41 -22.59
CA SER A 9 -3.02 24.46 -22.24
C SER A 9 -1.65 25.15 -22.09
N SER A 10 -0.70 24.48 -21.42
CA SER A 10 0.69 24.97 -21.32
C SER A 10 1.31 25.17 -22.70
N THR A 11 1.20 24.17 -23.57
CA THR A 11 1.77 24.18 -24.92
C THR A 11 1.21 25.31 -25.77
N LYS A 12 -0.13 25.53 -25.75
CA LYS A 12 -0.75 26.63 -26.49
C LYS A 12 -0.31 28.00 -25.98
N ARG A 13 -0.06 28.17 -24.67
CA ARG A 13 0.47 29.43 -24.12
C ARG A 13 1.89 29.71 -24.62
N ASP A 14 2.73 28.67 -24.73
CA ASP A 14 4.08 28.79 -25.28
C ASP A 14 4.05 29.10 -26.78
N GLU A 15 3.14 28.47 -27.55
CA GLU A 15 2.91 28.76 -28.97
C GLU A 15 2.49 30.20 -29.22
N VAL A 16 1.54 30.71 -28.42
CA VAL A 16 1.11 32.11 -28.47
C VAL A 16 2.29 33.07 -28.30
N ILE A 17 3.20 32.78 -27.38
CA ILE A 17 4.37 33.63 -27.13
C ILE A 17 5.39 33.53 -28.27
N ARG A 18 5.68 32.32 -28.74
CA ARG A 18 6.57 32.13 -29.90
C ARG A 18 6.06 32.89 -31.12
N HIS A 19 4.75 32.81 -31.37
CA HIS A 19 4.12 33.53 -32.48
C HIS A 19 4.17 35.05 -32.29
N LEU A 20 3.90 35.56 -31.09
CA LEU A 20 3.98 37.00 -30.81
C LEU A 20 5.40 37.57 -30.93
N HIS A 21 6.45 36.78 -30.65
CA HIS A 21 7.84 37.22 -30.84
C HIS A 21 8.15 37.60 -32.29
N LEU A 22 7.50 36.97 -33.27
CA LEU A 22 7.66 37.32 -34.69
C LEU A 22 7.16 38.75 -35.02
N PHE A 23 6.30 39.31 -34.18
CA PHE A 23 5.70 40.64 -34.35
C PHE A 23 6.35 41.72 -33.47
N VAL A 24 7.45 41.40 -32.76
CA VAL A 24 8.18 42.36 -31.94
C VAL A 24 9.17 43.13 -32.82
N LYS A 25 9.01 44.46 -32.88
CA LYS A 25 9.93 45.39 -33.53
C LYS A 25 10.27 46.52 -32.57
N GLY A 26 11.55 46.83 -32.38
CA GLY A 26 11.97 47.89 -31.45
C GLY A 26 11.49 47.69 -30.00
N GLY A 27 11.37 46.43 -29.56
CA GLY A 27 10.90 46.08 -28.21
C GLY A 27 9.39 46.21 -27.98
N ARG A 28 8.60 46.55 -29.01
CA ARG A 28 7.14 46.65 -28.95
C ARG A 28 6.48 45.73 -29.96
N LEU A 29 5.28 45.25 -29.64
CA LEU A 29 4.45 44.50 -30.60
C LEU A 29 3.87 45.46 -31.64
N THR A 30 3.88 45.02 -32.89
CA THR A 30 3.19 45.72 -33.98
C THR A 30 1.67 45.76 -33.77
N HIS A 31 1.01 46.79 -34.31
CA HIS A 31 -0.43 46.93 -34.23
C HIS A 31 -1.14 45.72 -34.86
N GLY A 32 -2.19 45.22 -34.21
CA GLY A 32 -2.93 44.04 -34.68
C GLY A 32 -2.25 42.69 -34.45
N ALA A 33 -1.05 42.64 -33.85
CA ALA A 33 -0.33 41.39 -33.59
C ALA A 33 -1.17 40.37 -32.77
N PHE A 34 -1.97 40.85 -31.81
CA PHE A 34 -2.87 40.00 -31.04
C PHE A 34 -4.00 39.40 -31.89
N ALA A 35 -4.58 40.17 -32.82
CA ALA A 35 -5.64 39.69 -33.70
C ALA A 35 -5.10 38.65 -34.69
N LYS A 36 -3.94 38.92 -35.30
CA LYS A 36 -3.25 38.00 -36.21
C LYS A 36 -2.86 36.68 -35.53
N THR A 37 -2.36 36.76 -34.29
CA THR A 37 -2.00 35.56 -33.51
C THR A 37 -3.24 34.78 -33.05
N ALA A 38 -4.32 35.50 -32.70
CA ALA A 38 -5.59 34.91 -32.34
C ALA A 38 -6.21 34.11 -33.49
N GLU A 39 -6.18 34.68 -34.69
CA GLU A 39 -6.63 34.03 -35.92
C GLU A 39 -5.77 32.80 -36.25
N ALA A 40 -4.44 32.97 -36.28
CA ALA A 40 -3.52 31.88 -36.65
C ALA A 40 -3.54 30.68 -35.69
N LEU A 41 -3.77 30.88 -34.39
CA LEU A 41 -3.77 29.82 -33.38
C LEU A 41 -5.18 29.37 -32.95
N GLU A 42 -6.21 29.95 -33.57
CA GLU A 42 -7.63 29.74 -33.25
C GLU A 42 -7.95 29.98 -31.77
N VAL A 43 -7.39 31.05 -31.20
CA VAL A 43 -7.56 31.44 -29.79
C VAL A 43 -8.20 32.82 -29.72
N SER A 44 -9.02 33.10 -28.69
CA SER A 44 -9.52 34.46 -28.49
C SER A 44 -8.41 35.50 -28.29
N ALA A 45 -8.52 36.66 -28.94
CA ALA A 45 -7.55 37.77 -28.79
C ALA A 45 -7.39 38.23 -27.33
N ARG A 46 -8.43 38.05 -26.50
CA ARG A 46 -8.37 38.34 -25.06
C ARG A 46 -7.47 37.37 -24.30
N ALA A 47 -7.49 36.08 -24.64
CA ALA A 47 -6.59 35.08 -24.07
C ALA A 47 -5.14 35.27 -24.53
N VAL A 48 -4.93 35.66 -25.80
CA VAL A 48 -3.62 36.04 -26.33
C VAL A 48 -3.05 37.25 -25.55
N SER A 49 -3.85 38.31 -25.41
CA SER A 49 -3.48 39.51 -24.64
C SER A 49 -3.16 39.20 -23.18
N TYR A 50 -3.99 38.39 -22.52
CA TYR A 50 -3.76 37.97 -21.14
C TYR A 50 -2.45 37.18 -20.99
N THR A 51 -2.22 36.22 -21.87
CA THR A 51 -1.00 35.39 -21.86
C THR A 51 0.26 36.24 -22.06
N TRP A 52 0.23 37.18 -23.02
CA TRP A 52 1.35 38.08 -23.26
C TRP A 52 1.65 38.99 -22.07
N ARG A 53 0.62 39.61 -21.48
CA ARG A 53 0.79 40.47 -20.29
C ARG A 53 1.33 39.70 -19.11
N LYS A 54 0.80 38.49 -18.86
CA LYS A 54 1.27 37.63 -17.78
C LYS A 54 2.74 37.25 -17.99
N PHE A 55 3.12 36.83 -19.20
CA PHE A 55 4.50 36.50 -19.52
C PHE A 55 5.44 37.70 -19.34
N ARG A 56 5.00 38.90 -19.75
CA ARG A 56 5.78 40.13 -19.59
C ARG A 56 6.01 40.55 -18.14
N ASN A 57 5.13 40.16 -17.22
CA ASN A 57 5.25 40.45 -15.80
C ASN A 57 6.02 39.35 -15.06
N ASP A 58 5.67 38.09 -15.29
CA ASP A 58 6.16 36.94 -14.52
C ASP A 58 7.40 36.28 -15.16
N GLY A 59 7.71 36.59 -16.42
CA GLY A 59 8.76 35.93 -17.22
C GLY A 59 8.45 34.48 -17.60
N THR A 60 7.27 33.95 -17.26
CA THR A 60 6.91 32.55 -17.48
C THR A 60 5.47 32.37 -17.91
N THR A 61 5.24 31.34 -18.73
CA THR A 61 3.92 30.83 -19.08
C THR A 61 3.40 29.83 -18.06
N LYS A 62 4.15 29.42 -17.04
CA LYS A 62 3.70 28.36 -16.15
C LYS A 62 2.50 28.81 -15.30
N SER A 63 1.55 27.89 -15.10
CA SER A 63 0.42 28.14 -14.21
C SER A 63 0.79 27.70 -12.80
N SER A 64 0.55 28.55 -11.80
CA SER A 64 0.70 28.19 -10.39
C SER A 64 -0.44 27.32 -9.87
N LYS A 65 -1.46 27.05 -10.69
CA LYS A 65 -2.63 26.28 -10.27
C LYS A 65 -2.35 24.79 -10.11
N ALA A 66 -1.45 24.24 -10.93
CA ALA A 66 -1.11 22.82 -10.88
C ALA A 66 -0.60 22.45 -9.48
N GLY A 67 -1.28 21.51 -8.82
CA GLY A 67 -0.96 21.08 -7.44
C GLY A 67 -1.45 22.00 -6.31
N ASN A 68 -1.85 23.24 -6.63
CA ASN A 68 -2.34 24.22 -5.64
C ASN A 68 -3.86 24.38 -5.63
N VAL A 69 -4.54 23.85 -6.65
CA VAL A 69 -6.01 23.82 -6.72
C VAL A 69 -6.59 22.60 -6.00
N GLY A 70 -7.83 22.73 -5.55
CA GLY A 70 -8.56 21.67 -4.87
C GLY A 70 -8.56 21.79 -3.35
N ARG A 71 -9.10 20.77 -2.68
CA ARG A 71 -9.23 20.76 -1.23
C ARG A 71 -7.86 20.63 -0.56
N ARG A 72 -7.53 21.56 0.34
CA ARG A 72 -6.33 21.47 1.16
C ARG A 72 -6.34 20.19 2.00
N LEU A 73 -5.20 19.52 2.06
CA LEU A 73 -5.07 18.28 2.81
C LEU A 73 -5.13 18.57 4.31
N ARG A 74 -5.98 17.83 5.03
CA ARG A 74 -6.16 18.00 6.49
C ARG A 74 -4.92 17.59 7.29
N TYR A 75 -4.14 16.64 6.78
CA TYR A 75 -2.97 16.08 7.46
C TYR A 75 -1.80 15.96 6.49
N THR A 76 -0.65 16.56 6.82
CA THR A 76 0.58 16.34 6.05
C THR A 76 1.13 14.93 6.28
N SER A 77 1.94 14.41 5.35
CA SER A 77 2.57 13.10 5.50
C SER A 77 3.38 12.99 6.79
N GLN A 78 4.12 14.04 7.14
CA GLN A 78 4.91 14.12 8.38
C GLN A 78 4.03 14.14 9.63
N ALA A 79 2.94 14.90 9.63
CA ALA A 79 2.01 14.94 10.77
C ALA A 79 1.40 13.55 11.05
N ILE A 80 1.13 12.76 10.01
CA ILE A 80 0.64 11.39 10.18
C ILE A 80 1.73 10.47 10.72
N GLN A 81 2.96 10.57 10.21
CA GLN A 81 4.08 9.78 10.74
C GLN A 81 4.31 10.06 12.22
N GLN A 82 4.28 11.32 12.63
CA GLN A 82 4.43 11.71 14.02
C GLN A 82 3.29 11.16 14.89
N ARG A 83 2.03 11.32 14.46
CA ARG A 83 0.87 10.83 15.21
C ARG A 83 0.87 9.30 15.35
N VAL A 84 1.02 8.59 14.24
CA VAL A 84 1.07 7.11 14.25
C VAL A 84 2.31 6.63 15.02
N GLY A 85 3.42 7.36 14.91
CA GLY A 85 4.68 7.08 15.61
C GLY A 85 4.66 7.38 17.11
N ALA A 86 3.69 8.16 17.61
CA ALA A 86 3.49 8.42 19.03
C ALA A 86 2.57 7.39 19.72
N VAL A 87 1.74 6.65 18.98
CA VAL A 87 0.82 5.64 19.55
C VAL A 87 1.62 4.50 20.20
N PRO A 88 1.32 4.00 21.40
CA PRO A 88 1.99 2.81 21.95
C PRO A 88 1.91 1.57 21.03
N ILE A 89 2.90 0.66 21.08
CA ILE A 89 3.00 -0.48 20.13
C ILE A 89 1.79 -1.43 20.24
N ASP A 90 1.30 -1.65 21.44
CA ASP A 90 0.10 -2.42 21.78
C ASP A 90 -1.15 -1.89 21.08
N GLN A 91 -1.25 -0.57 20.87
CA GLN A 91 -2.38 0.09 20.21
C GLN A 91 -2.18 0.28 18.70
N ARG A 92 -1.13 -0.32 18.11
CA ARG A 92 -0.86 -0.29 16.65
C ARG A 92 -1.18 -1.61 15.93
N SER A 93 -1.88 -2.53 16.58
CA SER A 93 -2.10 -3.88 16.06
C SER A 93 -2.97 -3.89 14.79
N THR A 94 -4.10 -3.19 14.80
CA THR A 94 -4.94 -3.00 13.61
C THR A 94 -5.04 -1.54 13.19
N MET A 95 -5.45 -1.29 11.94
CA MET A 95 -5.72 0.09 11.51
C MET A 95 -6.89 0.73 12.26
N ARG A 96 -7.81 -0.08 12.82
CA ARG A 96 -8.91 0.44 13.64
C ARG A 96 -8.36 0.97 14.96
N ASP A 97 -7.44 0.25 15.58
CA ASP A 97 -6.80 0.69 16.83
C ASP A 97 -6.01 1.98 16.61
N ILE A 98 -5.26 2.06 15.52
CA ILE A 98 -4.56 3.30 15.13
C ILE A 98 -5.56 4.44 14.89
N SER A 99 -6.70 4.15 14.26
CA SER A 99 -7.74 5.16 14.02
C SER A 99 -8.31 5.72 15.31
N VAL A 100 -8.62 4.85 16.27
CA VAL A 100 -9.11 5.22 17.60
C VAL A 100 -8.04 6.03 18.35
N ALA A 101 -6.81 5.53 18.41
CA ALA A 101 -5.72 6.17 19.14
C ALA A 101 -5.29 7.54 18.56
N THR A 102 -5.32 7.70 17.24
CA THR A 102 -4.88 8.95 16.58
C THR A 102 -6.01 9.94 16.27
N GLY A 103 -7.27 9.49 16.38
CA GLY A 103 -8.46 10.25 15.93
C GLY A 103 -8.51 10.48 14.41
N ILE A 104 -7.66 9.80 13.63
CA ILE A 104 -7.63 9.92 12.17
C ILE A 104 -8.56 8.86 11.59
N ALA A 105 -9.42 9.27 10.65
CA ALA A 105 -10.32 8.35 9.96
C ALA A 105 -9.56 7.20 9.28
N LEU A 106 -10.10 5.98 9.42
CA LEU A 106 -9.55 4.74 8.86
C LEU A 106 -9.20 4.84 7.36
N GLY A 107 -10.06 5.48 6.56
CA GLY A 107 -9.82 5.66 5.12
C GLY A 107 -8.60 6.52 4.82
N THR A 108 -8.30 7.51 5.65
CA THR A 108 -7.09 8.34 5.53
C THR A 108 -5.85 7.53 5.86
N LEU A 109 -5.88 6.78 6.96
CA LEU A 109 -4.79 5.88 7.34
C LEU A 109 -4.53 4.81 6.26
N SER A 110 -5.58 4.24 5.67
CA SER A 110 -5.47 3.27 4.56
C SER A 110 -4.74 3.85 3.35
N ARG A 111 -5.10 5.06 2.92
CA ARG A 111 -4.43 5.75 1.80
C ARG A 111 -2.97 6.02 2.11
N HIS A 112 -2.66 6.49 3.32
CA HIS A 112 -1.27 6.76 3.73
C HIS A 112 -0.44 5.49 3.88
N LEU A 113 -1.06 4.38 4.29
CA LEU A 113 -0.40 3.07 4.32
C LEU A 113 -0.06 2.60 2.90
N LYS A 114 -1.01 2.67 1.94
CA LYS A 114 -0.76 2.31 0.53
C LYS A 114 0.28 3.20 -0.12
N LYS A 115 0.28 4.50 0.22
CA LYS A 115 1.29 5.47 -0.22
C LYS A 115 2.68 5.21 0.41
N GLY A 116 2.77 4.39 1.45
CA GLY A 116 4.02 4.10 2.15
C GLY A 116 4.48 5.22 3.09
N THR A 117 3.59 6.13 3.51
CA THR A 117 3.90 7.18 4.49
C THR A 117 4.32 6.58 5.83
N PHE A 118 3.71 5.47 6.24
CA PHE A 118 4.18 4.65 7.35
C PHE A 118 4.00 3.18 6.93
N ARG A 119 4.79 2.28 7.54
CA ARG A 119 4.76 0.85 7.21
C ARG A 119 4.14 0.06 8.35
N ARG A 120 3.50 -1.07 8.00
CA ARG A 120 3.15 -2.09 9.01
C ARG A 120 4.44 -2.70 9.53
N ARG A 121 4.60 -2.74 10.84
CA ARG A 121 5.68 -3.49 11.49
C ARG A 121 5.07 -4.78 12.02
N SER A 122 5.57 -5.92 11.54
CA SER A 122 5.25 -7.18 12.19
C SER A 122 6.06 -7.25 13.48
N THR A 123 5.37 -7.52 14.59
CA THR A 123 6.02 -7.79 15.87
C THR A 123 6.33 -9.28 15.98
N ARG A 124 7.04 -9.86 15.00
CA ARG A 124 7.62 -11.21 15.19
C ARG A 124 8.94 -11.08 15.97
N ILE A 125 8.83 -10.52 17.17
CA ILE A 125 9.88 -10.61 18.17
C ILE A 125 9.61 -11.92 18.89
N LYS A 126 10.57 -12.84 18.93
CA LYS A 126 10.48 -14.00 19.84
C LYS A 126 10.48 -13.40 21.24
N PRO A 127 9.39 -13.48 22.03
CA PRO A 127 9.40 -12.97 23.38
C PRO A 127 10.58 -13.61 24.12
N LEU A 128 11.33 -12.80 24.86
CA LEU A 128 12.44 -13.30 25.66
C LEU A 128 11.89 -14.35 26.63
N LEU A 129 12.38 -15.58 26.52
CA LEU A 129 11.94 -16.67 27.37
C LEU A 129 12.56 -16.47 28.74
N SER A 130 11.78 -15.98 29.70
CA SER A 130 12.11 -16.08 31.12
C SER A 130 12.22 -17.55 31.54
N ASP A 131 12.93 -17.84 32.62
CA ASP A 131 13.04 -19.21 33.11
C ASP A 131 11.68 -19.81 33.49
N ALA A 132 10.75 -18.97 34.01
CA ALA A 132 9.35 -19.36 34.21
C ALA A 132 8.68 -19.82 32.90
N ASN A 133 8.82 -19.04 31.81
CA ASN A 133 8.26 -19.40 30.51
C ASN A 133 8.86 -20.69 29.95
N LYS A 134 10.15 -20.97 30.23
CA LYS A 134 10.79 -22.23 29.81
C LYS A 134 10.17 -23.42 30.55
N VAL A 135 10.00 -23.31 31.87
CA VAL A 135 9.39 -24.36 32.69
C VAL A 135 7.96 -24.66 32.25
N GLU A 136 7.14 -23.63 32.03
CA GLU A 136 5.77 -23.81 31.56
C GLU A 136 5.71 -24.47 30.17
N ARG A 137 6.62 -24.11 29.26
CA ARG A 137 6.68 -24.73 27.94
C ARG A 137 7.06 -26.20 28.02
N VAL A 138 8.01 -26.57 28.89
CA VAL A 138 8.37 -27.97 29.11
C VAL A 138 7.21 -28.73 29.73
N ALA A 139 6.53 -28.17 30.73
CA ALA A 139 5.35 -28.77 31.33
C ALA A 139 4.23 -29.01 30.30
N CYS A 140 3.92 -28.02 29.45
CA CYS A 140 2.95 -28.14 28.37
C CYS A 140 3.34 -29.23 27.34
N ALA A 141 4.63 -29.35 27.01
CA ALA A 141 5.12 -30.36 26.08
C ALA A 141 5.06 -31.78 26.66
N ARG A 142 5.13 -31.93 28.00
CA ARG A 142 5.05 -33.20 28.71
C ARG A 142 3.61 -33.70 28.92
N GLY A 143 2.59 -32.92 28.55
CA GLY A 143 1.20 -33.35 28.65
C GLY A 143 0.94 -34.60 27.80
N TYR A 144 0.36 -35.63 28.42
CA TYR A 144 0.07 -36.93 27.77
C TYR A 144 -0.69 -36.77 26.45
N GLU A 145 -1.72 -35.93 26.42
CA GLU A 145 -2.51 -35.68 25.20
C GLU A 145 -1.67 -35.12 24.05
N LYS A 146 -0.68 -34.29 24.36
CA LYS A 146 0.23 -33.67 23.39
C LYS A 146 1.20 -34.71 22.85
N LEU A 147 1.78 -35.52 23.73
CA LEU A 147 2.67 -36.63 23.36
C LEU A 147 1.95 -37.64 22.47
N GLU A 148 0.74 -38.09 22.85
CA GLU A 148 -0.09 -38.98 22.05
C GLU A 148 -0.40 -38.37 20.67
N SER A 149 -0.73 -37.08 20.63
CA SER A 149 -0.98 -36.39 19.36
C SER A 149 0.25 -36.28 18.47
N VAL A 150 1.45 -36.10 19.05
CA VAL A 150 2.71 -36.07 18.30
C VAL A 150 3.04 -37.47 17.78
N PHE A 151 2.92 -38.48 18.63
CA PHE A 151 3.20 -39.88 18.29
C PHE A 151 2.34 -40.38 17.13
N LEU A 152 1.02 -40.15 17.16
CA LEU A 152 0.12 -40.52 16.05
C LEU A 152 0.46 -39.80 14.74
N THR A 153 0.94 -38.56 14.83
CA THR A 153 1.36 -37.82 13.62
C THR A 153 2.64 -38.39 13.07
N PHE A 154 3.59 -38.72 13.95
CA PHE A 154 4.84 -39.35 13.55
C PHE A 154 4.58 -40.69 12.86
N GLN A 155 3.74 -41.55 13.42
CA GLN A 155 3.36 -42.80 12.77
C GLN A 155 2.71 -42.60 11.40
N ALA A 156 1.82 -41.61 11.26
CA ALA A 156 1.21 -41.29 9.96
C ALA A 156 2.23 -40.78 8.94
N VAL A 157 3.20 -39.96 9.36
CA VAL A 157 4.29 -39.50 8.50
C VAL A 157 5.20 -40.65 8.10
N MET A 158 5.59 -41.52 9.03
CA MET A 158 6.41 -42.70 8.72
C MET A 158 5.72 -43.60 7.69
N ARG A 159 4.41 -43.78 7.78
CA ARG A 159 3.66 -44.51 6.75
C ARG A 159 3.75 -43.83 5.38
N LEU A 160 3.56 -42.50 5.31
CA LEU A 160 3.65 -41.77 4.04
C LEU A 160 5.03 -41.87 3.42
N VAL A 161 6.09 -41.82 4.24
CA VAL A 161 7.46 -42.03 3.76
C VAL A 161 7.60 -43.39 3.10
N LEU A 162 7.02 -44.45 3.68
CA LEU A 162 7.00 -45.78 3.06
C LEU A 162 6.18 -45.81 1.76
N GLU A 163 4.98 -45.19 1.75
CA GLU A 163 4.12 -45.10 0.56
C GLU A 163 4.78 -44.35 -0.60
N HIS A 164 5.65 -43.39 -0.31
CA HIS A 164 6.34 -42.56 -1.31
C HIS A 164 7.81 -42.99 -1.51
N ALA A 165 8.15 -44.24 -1.17
CA ALA A 165 9.48 -44.82 -1.37
C ALA A 165 10.65 -43.96 -0.83
N GLY A 166 10.44 -43.31 0.32
CA GLY A 166 11.44 -42.48 0.98
C GLY A 166 11.45 -40.99 0.57
N ASP A 167 10.61 -40.58 -0.38
CA ASP A 167 10.48 -39.16 -0.75
C ASP A 167 9.69 -38.37 0.32
N ASN A 168 9.89 -37.05 0.38
CA ASN A 168 9.21 -36.12 1.29
C ASN A 168 8.12 -35.28 0.61
N ASN A 169 7.82 -35.54 -0.67
CA ASN A 169 6.84 -34.79 -1.45
C ASN A 169 5.39 -35.28 -1.21
N PHE A 170 4.94 -35.23 0.04
CA PHE A 170 3.59 -35.61 0.41
C PHE A 170 2.92 -34.57 1.32
N ALA A 171 1.59 -34.44 1.19
CA ALA A 171 0.81 -33.58 2.06
C ALA A 171 0.62 -34.24 3.44
N LEU A 172 0.92 -33.50 4.52
CA LEU A 172 0.72 -34.01 5.88
C LEU A 172 -0.79 -34.21 6.17
N PRO A 173 -1.25 -35.43 6.50
CA PRO A 173 -2.65 -35.72 6.72
C PRO A 173 -3.12 -35.13 8.05
N HIS A 174 -4.23 -34.41 8.03
CA HIS A 174 -4.84 -33.86 9.23
C HIS A 174 -5.76 -34.88 9.89
N LEU A 175 -5.23 -35.70 10.81
CA LEU A 175 -5.90 -36.81 11.50
C LEU A 175 -7.08 -36.43 12.42
N LYS A 176 -7.46 -35.15 12.51
CA LYS A 176 -8.56 -34.65 13.37
C LYS A 176 -8.51 -35.17 14.83
N LYS A 177 -7.30 -35.38 15.36
CA LYS A 177 -7.02 -36.03 16.66
C LYS A 177 -7.86 -35.48 17.81
N ALA A 178 -7.98 -34.15 17.91
CA ALA A 178 -8.77 -33.50 18.95
C ALA A 178 -10.28 -33.81 18.85
N ALA A 179 -10.82 -33.95 17.65
CA ALA A 179 -12.23 -34.32 17.44
C ALA A 179 -12.46 -35.79 17.80
N LEU A 180 -11.56 -36.68 17.37
CA LEU A 180 -11.62 -38.12 17.71
C LEU A 180 -11.46 -38.36 19.22
N ARG A 181 -10.55 -37.63 19.88
CA ARG A 181 -10.38 -37.71 21.34
C ARG A 181 -11.64 -37.29 22.08
N ARG A 182 -12.26 -36.17 21.67
CA ARG A 182 -13.55 -35.71 22.25
C ARG A 182 -14.68 -36.71 22.05
N ALA A 183 -14.65 -37.47 20.96
CA ALA A 183 -15.62 -38.52 20.69
C ALA A 183 -15.29 -39.87 21.36
N GLY A 184 -14.14 -40.00 22.05
CA GLY A 184 -13.68 -41.26 22.63
C GLY A 184 -13.23 -42.31 21.59
N LEU A 185 -12.99 -41.90 20.35
CA LEU A 185 -12.68 -42.78 19.20
C LEU A 185 -11.24 -42.60 18.70
N LEU A 186 -10.36 -42.01 19.49
CA LEU A 186 -8.97 -41.82 19.09
C LEU A 186 -8.24 -43.16 19.07
N MET A 187 -7.71 -43.53 17.91
CA MET A 187 -6.87 -44.73 17.76
C MET A 187 -5.58 -44.60 18.57
N SER A 188 -5.12 -45.70 19.16
CA SER A 188 -3.83 -45.77 19.86
C SER A 188 -2.65 -45.77 18.88
N ASN A 189 -2.81 -46.40 17.72
CA ASN A 189 -1.82 -46.51 16.66
C ASN A 189 -2.42 -46.37 15.26
N VAL A 190 -1.61 -45.93 14.31
CA VAL A 190 -1.96 -45.75 12.88
C VAL A 190 -1.66 -47.06 12.11
N SER A 191 -2.68 -47.74 11.59
CA SER A 191 -2.60 -49.09 10.94
C SER A 191 -1.78 -49.21 9.63
N CYS A 192 -0.50 -49.60 9.66
CA CYS A 192 0.32 -49.74 8.44
C CYS A 192 0.09 -51.09 7.72
N PRO A 193 -0.28 -51.13 6.42
CA PRO A 193 -0.38 -52.38 5.67
C PRO A 193 1.00 -53.01 5.42
N VAL A 194 1.06 -54.34 5.48
CA VAL A 194 2.31 -55.12 5.34
C VAL A 194 2.91 -54.99 3.93
N SER A 195 2.09 -54.71 2.91
CA SER A 195 2.53 -54.50 1.54
C SER A 195 3.49 -53.32 1.36
N LEU A 196 3.58 -52.41 2.35
CA LEU A 196 4.49 -51.26 2.33
C LEU A 196 5.86 -51.56 2.96
N LEU A 197 6.07 -52.77 3.49
CA LEU A 197 7.29 -53.18 4.20
C LEU A 197 8.17 -54.16 3.39
N LEU A 198 7.76 -54.49 2.16
CA LEU A 198 8.43 -55.40 1.23
C LEU A 198 8.83 -54.63 -0.03
#